data_AF-A0A7V9HSR1-F1
#
_entry.id   AF-A0A7V9HSR1-F1
#
_cell.length_a   1.000
_cell.length_b   1.000
_cell.length_c   1.000
_cell.angle_alpha   90.00
_cell.angle_beta   90.00
_cell.angle_gamma   90.00
#
_symmetry.space_group_name_H-M   'P 1'
#
loop_
_entity.id
_entity.type
_entity.pdbx_description
1 polymer ?
#
loop_
_entity_poly.entity_id
_entity_poly.type
_entity_poly.pdbx_seq_one_letter_code
_entity_poly.pdbx_strand_id
1 'polypeptide(L)'
;MASFKLTIRHGPSVDRESHSTLEEAITALRAHTERIREEGGLGEVAAFHTYEPGDRVNARLEISTGRALRSRDAGIDVMGDGGLVPFRGGVTRKPLQPASGETAYEVVEAALR
;
A
#
# COMPACT_ATOMS: atom_id res chain seq x y z
N MET A 1 -12.70 17.60 7.33
CA MET A 1 -11.85 17.82 6.13
C MET A 1 -11.05 16.55 5.92
N ALA A 2 -11.25 15.85 4.80
CA ALA A 2 -10.53 14.60 4.54
C ALA A 2 -9.05 14.91 4.36
N SER A 3 -8.22 14.40 5.26
CA SER A 3 -6.77 14.65 5.28
C SER A 3 -5.98 13.54 4.61
N PHE A 4 -6.57 12.36 4.43
CA PHE A 4 -5.91 11.19 3.84
C PHE A 4 -6.61 10.76 2.56
N LYS A 5 -5.86 10.69 1.47
CA LYS A 5 -6.36 10.24 0.16
C LYS A 5 -5.75 8.88 -0.17
N LEU A 6 -6.59 7.87 -0.30
CA LEU A 6 -6.21 6.55 -0.80
C LEU A 6 -6.37 6.52 -2.33
N THR A 7 -5.34 6.10 -3.05
CA THR A 7 -5.37 5.86 -4.50
C THR A 7 -5.04 4.40 -4.76
N ILE A 8 -5.93 3.69 -5.43
CA ILE A 8 -5.78 2.28 -5.79
C ILE A 8 -5.61 2.19 -7.30
N ARG A 9 -4.55 1.53 -7.76
CA ARG A 9 -4.27 1.27 -9.18
C ARG A 9 -4.19 -0.24 -9.35
N HIS A 10 -5.11 -0.80 -10.12
CA HIS A 10 -5.15 -2.24 -10.40
C HIS A 10 -5.38 -2.44 -11.90
N GLY A 11 -4.35 -2.92 -12.60
CA GLY A 11 -4.35 -2.98 -14.06
C GLY A 11 -4.69 -1.62 -14.70
N PRO A 12 -5.72 -1.53 -15.56
CA PRO A 12 -6.15 -0.27 -16.19
C PRO A 12 -7.01 0.63 -15.27
N SER A 13 -7.49 0.11 -14.15
CA SER A 13 -8.44 0.79 -13.27
C SER A 13 -7.74 1.62 -12.20
N VAL A 14 -8.30 2.80 -11.92
CA VAL A 14 -7.81 3.69 -10.86
C VAL A 14 -8.98 4.19 -10.01
N ASP A 15 -8.99 3.82 -8.75
CA ASP A 15 -9.98 4.25 -7.77
C ASP A 15 -9.35 5.20 -6.74
N ARG A 16 -10.16 6.09 -6.18
CA ARG A 16 -9.72 7.09 -5.20
C ARG A 16 -10.74 7.24 -4.10
N GLU A 17 -10.27 7.17 -2.87
CA GLU A 17 -11.06 7.36 -1.67
C GLU A 17 -10.45 8.45 -0.79
N SER A 18 -11.27 9.07 0.04
CA SER A 18 -10.86 10.15 0.92
C SER A 18 -11.38 9.86 2.32
N HIS A 19 -10.47 9.83 3.29
CA HIS A 19 -10.76 9.49 4.67
C HIS A 19 -10.40 10.65 5.59
N SER A 20 -11.09 10.68 6.73
CA SER A 20 -10.94 11.76 7.70
C SER A 20 -9.74 11.53 8.63
N THR A 21 -9.45 10.27 8.93
CA THR A 21 -8.35 9.83 9.80
C THR A 21 -7.37 8.88 9.10
N LEU A 22 -6.19 8.69 9.69
CA LEU A 22 -5.18 7.76 9.17
C LEU A 22 -5.66 6.32 9.35
N GLU A 23 -6.26 6.02 10.51
CA GLU A 23 -6.76 4.70 10.85
C GLU A 23 -7.84 4.23 9.86
N GLU A 24 -8.75 5.13 9.44
CA GLU A 24 -9.74 4.86 8.40
C GLU A 24 -9.06 4.53 7.07
N ALA A 25 -8.06 5.32 6.67
CA ALA A 25 -7.34 5.11 5.42
C ALA A 25 -6.54 3.80 5.43
N ILE A 26 -5.90 3.44 6.55
CA ILE A 26 -5.18 2.17 6.71
C ILE A 26 -6.14 0.98 6.68
N THR A 27 -7.31 1.11 7.31
CA THR A 27 -8.36 0.08 7.28
C THR A 27 -8.86 -0.16 5.86
N ALA A 28 -9.14 0.91 5.11
CA ALA A 28 -9.53 0.82 3.71
C ALA A 28 -8.41 0.21 2.85
N LEU A 29 -7.17 0.68 3.02
CA LEU A 29 -6.02 0.14 2.31
C LEU A 29 -5.86 -1.38 2.54
N ARG A 30 -6.02 -1.85 3.79
CA ARG A 30 -6.02 -3.28 4.12
C ARG A 30 -7.12 -4.03 3.40
N ALA A 31 -8.37 -3.56 3.49
CA ALA A 31 -9.52 -4.21 2.87
C ALA A 31 -9.38 -4.33 1.34
N HIS A 32 -8.89 -3.29 0.67
CA HIS A 32 -8.64 -3.34 -0.78
C HIS A 32 -7.48 -4.26 -1.15
N THR A 33 -6.43 -4.27 -0.33
CA THR A 33 -5.27 -5.15 -0.55
C THR A 33 -5.70 -6.62 -0.50
N GLU A 34 -6.42 -7.03 0.53
CA GLU A 34 -6.83 -8.44 0.69
C GLU A 34 -7.78 -8.88 -0.43
N ARG A 35 -8.76 -8.05 -0.80
CA ARG A 35 -9.64 -8.33 -1.95
C ARG A 35 -8.86 -8.55 -3.25
N ILE A 36 -7.85 -7.72 -3.53
CA ILE A 36 -7.03 -7.87 -4.74
C ILE A 36 -6.22 -9.17 -4.70
N ARG A 37 -5.73 -9.58 -3.52
CA ARG A 37 -5.01 -10.87 -3.37
C ARG A 37 -5.95 -12.06 -3.61
N GLU A 38 -7.16 -11.99 -3.07
CA GLU A 38 -8.21 -13.00 -3.28
C GLU A 38 -8.59 -13.12 -4.77
N GLU A 39 -8.80 -11.99 -5.45
CA GLU A 39 -9.10 -11.93 -6.90
C GLU A 39 -7.98 -12.54 -7.75
N GLY A 40 -6.73 -12.41 -7.32
CA GLY A 40 -5.56 -13.01 -7.98
C GLY A 40 -5.49 -14.54 -7.85
N GLY A 41 -6.40 -15.18 -7.13
CA GLY A 41 -6.40 -16.63 -6.90
C GLY A 41 -5.27 -17.09 -5.98
N LEU A 42 -4.72 -16.18 -5.18
CA LEU A 42 -3.55 -16.41 -4.35
C LEU A 42 -4.02 -16.60 -2.92
N GLY A 43 -3.84 -17.83 -2.41
CA GLY A 43 -4.03 -18.13 -1.00
C GLY A 43 -3.12 -17.27 -0.13
N GLU A 44 -3.44 -17.16 1.15
CA GLU A 44 -2.78 -16.35 2.17
C GLU A 44 -1.26 -16.57 2.23
N VAL A 45 -0.49 -15.94 1.35
CA VAL A 45 0.98 -15.99 1.40
C VAL A 45 1.43 -14.91 2.37
N ALA A 46 1.62 -15.29 3.63
CA ALA A 46 2.33 -14.51 4.65
C ALA A 46 3.87 -14.51 4.42
N ALA A 47 4.33 -14.61 3.17
CA ALA A 47 5.75 -14.71 2.87
C ALA A 47 6.29 -13.34 2.44
N PHE A 48 7.08 -12.75 3.32
CA PHE A 48 8.01 -11.70 3.00
C PHE A 48 9.03 -12.25 1.99
N HIS A 49 8.82 -12.00 0.69
CA HIS A 49 9.83 -12.32 -0.32
C HIS A 49 10.69 -11.09 -0.62
N THR A 50 11.97 -11.33 -0.89
CA THR A 50 12.82 -10.30 -1.50
C THR A 50 12.52 -10.35 -2.99
N TYR A 51 11.75 -9.37 -3.47
CA TYR A 51 11.32 -9.33 -4.86
C TYR A 51 12.46 -8.83 -5.75
N GLU A 52 12.69 -9.53 -6.85
CA GLU A 52 13.64 -9.12 -7.88
C GLU A 52 13.02 -7.97 -8.69
N PRO A 53 13.82 -7.09 -9.30
CA PRO A 53 13.32 -5.99 -10.15
C PRO A 53 12.41 -6.43 -11.32
N GLY A 54 12.35 -7.73 -11.63
CA GLY A 54 11.47 -8.33 -12.63
C GLY A 54 10.07 -8.73 -12.14
N ASP A 55 9.82 -8.71 -10.82
CA ASP A 55 8.50 -9.04 -10.27
C ASP A 55 7.53 -7.89 -10.57
N ARG A 56 6.54 -8.18 -11.41
CA ARG A 56 5.58 -7.17 -11.86
C ARG A 56 4.57 -6.90 -10.75
N VAL A 57 4.45 -5.62 -10.40
CA VAL A 57 3.39 -5.11 -9.52
C VAL A 57 2.04 -5.35 -10.20
N ASN A 58 1.17 -6.12 -9.53
CA ASN A 58 -0.21 -6.37 -9.97
C ASN A 58 -1.13 -5.20 -9.62
N ALA A 59 -0.99 -4.68 -8.39
CA ALA A 59 -1.73 -3.50 -7.94
C ALA A 59 -0.89 -2.62 -7.01
N ARG A 60 -1.25 -1.33 -6.94
CA ARG A 60 -0.63 -0.35 -6.05
C ARG A 60 -1.70 0.39 -5.27
N LEU A 61 -1.53 0.46 -3.97
CA LEU A 61 -2.39 1.21 -3.05
C LEU A 61 -1.54 2.24 -2.31
N GLU A 62 -1.88 3.51 -2.43
CA GLU A 62 -1.09 4.63 -1.89
C GLU A 62 -1.97 5.58 -1.06
N ILE A 63 -1.54 5.92 0.14
CA ILE A 63 -2.15 6.95 0.99
C ILE A 63 -1.28 8.20 0.94
N SER A 64 -1.90 9.33 0.63
CA SER A 64 -1.31 10.67 0.74
C SER A 64 -1.95 11.46 1.89
N THR A 65 -1.14 12.06 2.78
CA THR A 65 -1.62 12.83 3.96
C THR A 65 -1.99 14.30 3.65
N GLY A 66 -1.89 14.73 2.40
CA GLY A 66 -2.22 16.09 1.99
C GLY A 66 -1.24 17.19 2.46
N ARG A 67 -1.51 18.42 1.97
CA ARG A 67 -0.68 19.66 1.96
C ARG A 67 0.58 19.56 1.09
N ALA A 68 0.46 20.07 -0.14
CA ALA A 68 1.40 20.03 -1.28
C ALA A 68 2.89 20.39 -1.04
N LEU A 69 3.27 20.86 0.16
CA LEU A 69 4.67 21.14 0.54
C LEU A 69 5.25 20.12 1.54
N ARG A 70 4.43 19.31 2.22
CA ARG A 70 4.86 18.31 3.21
C ARG A 70 4.00 17.04 3.19
N SER A 71 3.38 16.72 2.05
CA SER A 71 2.62 15.49 1.92
C SER A 71 3.56 14.31 2.15
N ARG A 72 3.17 13.44 3.06
CA ARG A 72 3.76 12.11 3.17
C ARG A 72 2.92 11.19 2.32
N ASP A 73 3.61 10.36 1.55
CA ASP A 73 3.01 9.33 0.74
C ASP A 73 3.61 8.00 1.19
N ALA A 74 2.77 7.00 1.39
CA ALA A 74 3.21 5.64 1.67
C ALA A 74 2.12 4.68 1.21
N GLY A 75 2.49 3.44 0.95
CA GLY A 75 1.57 2.50 0.33
C GLY A 75 2.12 1.09 0.28
N ILE A 76 1.36 0.23 -0.38
CA ILE A 76 1.70 -1.17 -0.61
C ILE A 76 1.61 -1.45 -2.11
N ASP A 77 2.67 -2.05 -2.64
CA ASP A 77 2.64 -2.75 -3.91
C ASP A 77 2.23 -4.20 -3.66
N VAL A 78 1.17 -4.64 -4.34
CA VAL A 78 0.74 -6.02 -4.41
C VAL A 78 1.39 -6.65 -5.63
N MET A 79 2.21 -7.66 -5.39
CA MET A 79 2.98 -8.36 -6.41
C MET A 79 2.10 -9.40 -7.14
N GLY A 80 2.54 -9.87 -8.30
CA GLY A 80 1.81 -10.85 -9.11
C GLY A 80 1.57 -12.21 -8.44
N ASP A 81 2.32 -12.52 -7.39
CA ASP A 81 2.17 -13.70 -6.52
C ASP A 81 1.42 -13.39 -5.21
N GLY A 82 0.88 -12.18 -5.05
CA GLY A 82 0.11 -11.76 -3.88
C GLY A 82 0.98 -11.29 -2.73
N GLY A 83 2.28 -11.20 -2.96
CA GLY A 83 3.26 -10.58 -2.09
C GLY A 83 2.96 -9.11 -1.81
N LEU A 84 3.26 -8.65 -0.60
CA LEU A 84 3.07 -7.25 -0.19
C LEU A 84 4.40 -6.55 0.04
N VAL A 85 4.62 -5.46 -0.68
CA VAL A 85 5.81 -4.61 -0.55
C VAL A 85 5.40 -3.23 -0.05
N PRO A 86 5.60 -2.91 1.24
CA PRO A 86 5.37 -1.57 1.73
C PRO A 86 6.43 -0.61 1.18
N PHE A 87 6.05 0.63 0.91
CA PHE A 87 6.95 1.67 0.44
C PHE A 87 6.59 3.04 1.04
N ARG A 88 7.56 3.96 0.99
CA ARG A 88 7.35 5.40 1.25
C ARG A 88 7.76 6.27 0.06
N GLY A 89 7.11 7.41 -0.06
CA GLY A 89 7.29 8.45 -1.08
C GLY A 89 6.43 8.23 -2.32
N GLY A 90 5.86 9.30 -2.89
CA GLY A 90 5.01 9.20 -4.08
C GLY A 90 5.81 9.22 -5.39
N VAL A 91 6.65 10.24 -5.57
CA VAL A 91 7.50 10.42 -6.77
C VAL A 91 8.75 9.55 -6.72
N THR A 92 9.51 9.63 -5.62
CA THR A 92 10.67 8.76 -5.38
C THR A 92 10.30 7.73 -4.33
N ARG A 93 9.97 6.53 -4.78
CA ARG A 93 9.58 5.43 -3.90
C ARG A 93 10.80 4.75 -3.32
N LYS A 94 10.74 4.47 -2.03
CA LYS A 94 11.71 3.63 -1.32
C LYS A 94 10.95 2.47 -0.68
N PRO A 95 11.22 1.22 -1.10
CA PRO A 95 10.73 0.05 -0.40
C PRO A 95 11.09 0.13 1.08
N LEU A 96 10.18 -0.32 1.93
CA LEU A 96 10.38 -0.46 3.37
C LEU A 96 10.53 -1.95 3.67
N GLN A 97 11.49 -2.29 4.53
CA GLN A 97 11.60 -3.63 5.09
C GLN A 97 10.90 -3.63 6.45
N PRO A 98 9.83 -4.42 6.62
CA PRO A 98 9.22 -4.65 7.92
C PRO A 98 10.24 -5.24 8.89
N ALA A 99 10.21 -4.82 10.15
CA ALA A 99 10.94 -5.52 11.19
C ALA A 99 10.30 -6.91 11.44
N SER A 100 11.02 -7.80 12.13
CA SER A 100 10.48 -9.13 12.47
C SER A 100 9.20 -8.99 13.30
N GLY A 101 8.08 -9.47 12.77
CA GLY A 101 6.76 -9.40 13.40
C GLY A 101 5.89 -8.20 12.99
N GLU A 102 6.41 -7.24 12.22
CA GLU A 102 5.61 -6.14 11.68
C GLU A 102 4.90 -6.55 10.39
N THR A 103 3.65 -6.12 10.26
CA THR A 103 2.87 -6.23 9.03
C THR A 103 3.19 -5.09 8.07
N ALA A 104 2.99 -5.31 6.76
CA ALA A 104 3.14 -4.25 5.76
C ALA A 104 2.25 -3.02 6.06
N TYR A 105 1.08 -3.24 6.68
CA TYR A 105 0.15 -2.18 7.07
C TYR A 105 0.69 -1.31 8.21
N GLU A 106 1.29 -1.92 9.24
CA GLU A 106 1.90 -1.19 10.36
C GLU A 106 3.10 -0.35 9.89
N VAL A 107 3.91 -0.90 8.96
CA VAL A 107 5.04 -0.19 8.36
C VAL A 107 4.56 1.05 7.57
N VAL A 108 3.47 0.93 6.81
CA VAL A 108 2.87 2.06 6.09
C VAL A 108 2.29 3.09 7.05
N GLU A 109 1.58 2.66 8.09
CA GLU A 109 1.03 3.56 9.10
C GLU A 109 2.14 4.36 9.80
N ALA A 110 3.21 3.69 10.21
CA ALA A 110 4.37 4.33 10.82
C ALA A 110 5.06 5.32 9.87
N ALA A 111 5.11 5.04 8.57
CA ALA A 111 5.70 5.92 7.56
C ALA A 111 4.89 7.22 7.32
N LEU A 112 3.59 7.24 7.69
CA LEU A 112 2.71 8.39 7.51
C LEU A 112 2.61 9.29 8.76
N ARG A 113 2.99 8.77 9.93
CA ARG A 113 3.08 9.51 11.21
C ARG A 113 4.33 10.39 11.30
#